data_AF-X1AH13-F1
#
_entry.id   AF-X1AH13-F1
#
_cell.length_a   1.000
_cell.length_b   1.000
_cell.length_c   1.000
_cell.angle_alpha   90.00
_cell.angle_beta   90.00
_cell.angle_gamma   90.00
#
_symmetry.space_group_name_H-M   'P 1'
#
loop_
_entity.id
_entity.type
_entity.pdbx_description
1 polymer ?
#
loop_
_entity_poly.entity_id
_entity_poly.type
_entity_poly.pdbx_seq_one_letter_code
_entity_poly.pdbx_strand_id
1 'polypeptide(L)' 'KYNKQLGINEKRVRLEWVSASEGKKFADLITEFTNDIKGLGPLKIF' A
#
# COMPACT_ATOMS: atom_id res chain seq x y z
N LYS A 1 -6.02 10.73 -6.57
CA LYS A 1 -7.16 11.66 -6.81
C LYS A 1 -8.42 11.25 -6.05
N TYR A 2 -8.98 10.05 -6.24
CA TYR A 2 -10.21 9.62 -5.55
C TYR A 2 -10.05 9.33 -4.05
N ASN A 3 -8.91 8.78 -3.62
CA ASN A 3 -8.69 8.43 -2.21
C ASN A 3 -8.88 9.61 -1.25
N LYS A 4 -8.35 10.80 -1.60
CA LYS A 4 -8.53 12.02 -0.81
C LYS A 4 -10.00 12.44 -0.68
N GLN A 5 -10.79 12.28 -1.75
CA GLN A 5 -12.22 12.61 -1.74
C GLN A 5 -13.02 11.68 -0.82
N LEU A 6 -12.54 10.45 -0.62
CA LEU A 6 -13.12 9.45 0.27
C LEU A 6 -12.59 9.51 1.71
N GLY A 7 -11.72 10.48 2.04
CA GLY A 7 -11.07 10.55 3.35
C GLY A 7 -9.99 9.49 3.59
N ILE A 8 -9.54 8.81 2.54
CA ILE A 8 -8.53 7.74 2.61
C ILE A 8 -7.14 8.35 2.35
N ASN A 9 -6.19 8.04 3.23
CA ASN A 9 -4.79 8.42 3.02
C ASN A 9 -4.27 7.79 1.71
N GLU A 10 -3.68 8.59 0.82
CA GLU A 10 -3.23 8.14 -0.50
C GLU A 10 -2.19 7.02 -0.43
N LYS A 11 -1.39 6.97 0.64
CA LYS A 11 -0.40 5.90 0.87
C LYS A 11 -1.04 4.53 1.12
N ARG A 12 -2.36 4.45 1.36
CA ARG A 12 -3.06 3.18 1.57
C ARG A 12 -3.33 2.41 0.28
N VAL A 13 -3.05 3.00 -0.88
CA VAL A 13 -3.14 2.33 -2.18
C VAL A 13 -1.85 2.60 -2.94
N ARG A 14 -1.19 1.53 -3.35
CA ARG A 14 0.04 1.58 -4.15
C ARG A 14 -0.14 0.66 -5.36
N LEU A 15 0.23 1.15 -6.54
CA LEU A 15 0.20 0.38 -7.79
C LEU A 15 1.65 0.16 -8.21
N GLU A 16 2.03 -1.11 -8.34
CA GLU A 16 3.39 -1.51 -8.68
C GLU A 16 3.34 -2.73 -9.61
N TRP A 17 4.26 -2.79 -10.56
CA TRP A 17 4.35 -3.89 -11.53
C TRP A 17 5.48 -4.83 -11.15
N VAL A 18 5.14 -6.11 -11.01
CA VAL A 18 6.08 -7.19 -10.69
C VAL A 18 5.84 -8.36 -11.64
N SER A 19 6.88 -8.78 -12.35
CA SER A 19 6.84 -9.94 -13.23
C SER A 19 7.00 -11.26 -12.46
N ALA A 20 6.68 -12.39 -13.12
CA ALA A 20 6.78 -13.71 -12.51
C ALA A 20 8.20 -14.08 -12.02
N SER A 21 9.25 -13.50 -12.62
CA SER A 21 10.65 -13.76 -12.25
C SER A 21 11.15 -12.88 -11.09
N GLU A 22 10.38 -11.91 -10.63
CA GLU A 22 10.78 -10.91 -9.64
C GLU A 22 10.31 -11.26 -8.21
N GLY A 23 10.36 -12.54 -7.83
CA GLY A 23 9.84 -13.01 -6.54
C GLY A 23 10.42 -12.29 -5.31
N LYS A 24 11.72 -11.99 -5.30
CA LYS A 24 12.35 -11.23 -4.21
C LYS A 24 11.80 -9.82 -4.10
N LYS A 25 11.69 -9.10 -5.23
CA LYS A 25 11.14 -7.75 -5.28
C LYS A 25 9.69 -7.72 -4.80
N PHE A 26 8.89 -8.73 -5.17
CA PHE A 26 7.53 -8.87 -4.64
C PHE A 26 7.52 -8.98 -3.11
N ALA A 27 8.33 -9.88 -2.55
CA ALA A 27 8.41 -10.10 -1.12
C ALA A 27 8.83 -8.84 -0.34
N ASP A 28 9.86 -8.15 -0.83
CA ASP A 28 10.36 -6.91 -0.22
C ASP A 28 9.29 -5.81 -0.28
N LEU A 29 8.63 -5.65 -1.43
CA LEU A 29 7.58 -4.66 -1.65
C LEU A 29 6.35 -4.88 -0.76
N ILE A 30 5.89 -6.13 -0.61
CA ILE A 30 4.77 -6.46 0.27
C ILE A 30 5.16 -6.24 1.74
N THR A 31 6.41 -6.55 2.11
CA THR A 31 6.91 -6.32 3.47
C THR A 31 6.92 -4.83 3.81
N GLU A 32 7.51 -4.00 2.94
CA GLU A 32 7.54 -2.54 3.08
C GLU A 32 6.12 -1.96 3.17
N PHE A 33 5.27 -2.29 2.20
CA PHE A 33 3.91 -1.77 2.15
C PHE A 33 3.10 -2.17 3.39
N THR A 34 3.25 -3.42 3.87
CA THR A 34 2.59 -3.86 5.10
C THR A 34 3.05 -3.05 6.32
N ASN A 35 4.34 -2.74 6.42
CA ASN A 35 4.85 -1.90 7.50
C ASN A 35 4.34 -0.46 7.42
N ASP A 36 4.26 0.11 6.22
CA ASP A 36 3.67 1.43 6.00
C ASP A 36 2.20 1.48 6.45
N ILE A 37 1.39 0.48 6.07
CA ILE A 37 -0.01 0.40 6.48
C ILE A 37 -0.15 0.23 7.99
N LYS A 38 0.68 -0.59 8.62
CA LYS A 38 0.73 -0.73 10.10
C LYS A 38 1.06 0.60 10.76
N GLY A 39 2.02 1.35 10.22
CA GLY A 39 2.39 2.68 10.72
C GLY A 39 1.27 3.72 10.60
N LEU A 40 0.43 3.62 9.57
CA LEU A 40 -0.77 4.46 9.42
C LEU A 40 -1.92 4.07 10.37
N GLY A 41 -1.84 2.91 11.01
CA GLY A 41 -2.87 2.37 11.89
C GLY A 41 -4.17 1.97 11.16
N PRO A 42 -5.22 1.64 11.92
CA PRO A 42 -6.53 1.27 11.36
C PRO A 42 -7.08 2.35 10.43
N LEU A 43 -7.74 1.93 9.36
CA LEU A 43 -8.44 2.82 8.46
C LEU A 43 -9.69 3.35 9.15
N LYS A 44 -9.75 4.67 9.36
CA LYS A 44 -10.92 5.37 9.87
C LYS A 44 -11.58 6.09 8.70
N ILE A 45 -12.68 5.54 8.21
CA ILE A 45 -13.56 6.19 7.25
C ILE A 45 -14.88 6.33 7.99
N PHE A 46 -15.22 7.58 8.35
CA PHE A 46 -16.41 8.01 9.11
C PHE A 46 -16.80 7.12 10.30
#